data_AF-A0A9E1R0N9-F1
#
_entry.id   AF-A0A9E1R0N9-F1
#
_cell.length_a   1.000
_cell.length_b   1.000
_cell.length_c   1.000
_cell.angle_alpha   90.00
_cell.angle_beta   90.00
_cell.angle_gamma   90.00
#
_symmetry.space_group_name_H-M   'P 1'
#
loop_
_entity.id
_entity.type
_entity.pdbx_description
1 polymer ?
#
loop_
_entity_poly.entity_id
_entity_poly.type
_entity_poly.pdbx_seq_one_letter_code
_entity_poly.pdbx_strand_id
1 'polypeptide(L)'
;KRLTDPDHKVGKFISSFAETYPLGSQQYIKNTRAKIRAILASTADQGIRNIVIGAIGTGAFGNPQTIVAQAYKEVLFDEGFASLFDNIVFVQFGNVSPVFESALQ
;
A
#
# COMPACT_ATOMS: atom_id res chain seq x y z
N LYS A 1 9.35 -8.90 -14.06
CA LYS A 1 9.25 -10.06 -13.13
C LYS A 1 8.35 -9.66 -11.97
N ARG A 2 7.41 -10.50 -11.54
CA ARG A 2 6.48 -10.18 -10.43
C ARG A 2 7.25 -10.09 -9.11
N LEU A 3 6.93 -9.13 -8.25
CA LEU A 3 7.66 -8.84 -7.00
C LEU A 3 7.48 -9.93 -5.92
N THR A 4 6.51 -10.83 -6.12
CA THR A 4 6.26 -12.03 -5.31
C THR A 4 7.17 -13.20 -5.65
N ASP A 5 8.00 -13.06 -6.69
CA ASP A 5 8.98 -14.06 -7.10
C ASP A 5 10.06 -14.17 -6.01
N PRO A 6 10.31 -15.35 -5.42
CA PRO A 6 11.23 -15.53 -4.29
C PRO A 6 12.66 -15.07 -4.57
N ASP A 7 13.05 -14.99 -5.85
CA ASP A 7 14.37 -14.50 -6.28
C ASP A 7 14.42 -12.98 -6.50
N HIS A 8 13.29 -12.28 -6.35
CA HIS A 8 13.23 -10.83 -6.45
C HIS A 8 13.69 -10.17 -5.14
N LYS A 9 14.46 -9.07 -5.21
CA LYS A 9 15.01 -8.38 -4.03
C LYS A 9 13.93 -8.01 -2.99
N VAL A 10 12.73 -7.66 -3.46
CA VAL A 10 11.56 -7.43 -2.59
C VAL A 10 11.14 -8.73 -1.90
N GLY A 11 11.05 -9.87 -2.60
CA GLY A 11 10.74 -11.17 -2.03
C GLY A 11 11.67 -11.56 -0.86
N LYS A 12 12.98 -11.34 -0.99
CA LYS A 12 13.96 -11.50 0.11
C LYS A 12 13.73 -10.53 1.28
N PHE A 13 13.33 -9.30 1.00
CA PHE A 13 12.96 -8.33 2.04
C PHE A 13 11.64 -8.75 2.75
N ILE A 14 10.63 -9.22 2.00
CA ILE A 14 9.37 -9.72 2.55
C ILE A 14 9.61 -10.93 3.45
N SER A 15 10.50 -11.85 3.06
CA SER A 15 10.82 -13.04 3.86
C SER A 15 11.53 -12.69 5.17
N SER A 16 12.52 -11.80 5.13
CA SER A 16 13.19 -11.29 6.34
C SER A 16 12.25 -10.49 7.25
N PHE A 17 11.32 -9.74 6.66
CA PHE A 17 10.29 -9.00 7.40
C PHE A 17 9.21 -9.92 7.99
N ALA A 18 8.95 -11.08 7.37
CA ALA A 18 7.94 -12.05 7.80
C ALA A 18 8.23 -12.65 9.17
N GLU A 19 9.51 -12.82 9.51
CA GLU A 19 9.96 -13.44 10.76
C GLU A 19 9.67 -12.57 11.99
N THR A 20 9.50 -11.26 11.81
CA THR A 20 9.31 -10.29 12.91
C THR A 20 7.84 -10.03 13.27
N TYR A 21 6.88 -10.52 12.48
CA TYR A 21 5.44 -10.23 12.68
C TYR A 21 4.65 -11.46 13.16
N PRO A 22 3.88 -11.34 14.26
CA PRO A 22 3.14 -12.46 14.84
C PRO A 22 2.06 -13.09 13.93
N LEU A 23 1.69 -12.43 12.82
CA LEU A 23 0.64 -12.87 11.89
C LEU A 23 1.17 -13.37 10.52
N GLY A 24 2.49 -13.38 10.31
CA GLY A 24 3.13 -13.73 9.02
C GLY A 24 2.93 -12.65 7.94
N SER A 25 4.00 -12.30 7.21
CA SER A 25 3.99 -11.17 6.26
C SER A 25 2.94 -11.29 5.15
N GLN A 26 2.69 -12.50 4.64
CA GLN A 26 1.78 -12.69 3.50
C GLN A 26 0.31 -12.43 3.87
N GLN A 27 -0.13 -12.90 5.04
CA GLN A 27 -1.48 -12.63 5.52
C GLN A 27 -1.65 -11.14 5.83
N TYR A 28 -0.61 -10.50 6.35
CA TYR A 28 -0.62 -9.08 6.62
C TYR A 28 -0.76 -8.22 5.36
N ILE A 29 0.01 -8.52 4.32
CA ILE A 29 -0.05 -7.84 3.01
C ILE A 29 -1.43 -8.03 2.38
N LYS A 30 -1.98 -9.25 2.45
CA LYS A 30 -3.34 -9.53 1.99
C LYS A 30 -4.38 -8.69 2.74
N ASN A 31 -4.27 -8.60 4.07
CA ASN A 31 -5.17 -7.80 4.89
C ASN A 31 -5.03 -6.30 4.63
N THR A 32 -3.81 -5.82 4.36
CA THR A 32 -3.54 -4.41 4.06
C THR A 32 -4.22 -3.99 2.74
N ARG A 33 -4.08 -4.81 1.69
CA ARG A 33 -4.79 -4.58 0.42
C ARG A 33 -6.30 -4.62 0.59
N ALA A 34 -6.82 -5.59 1.35
CA ALA A 34 -8.25 -5.67 1.64
C ALA A 34 -8.77 -4.40 2.34
N LYS A 35 -8.02 -3.85 3.31
CA LYS A 35 -8.35 -2.58 3.96
C LYS A 35 -8.34 -1.41 3.00
N ILE A 36 -7.30 -1.30 2.14
CA ILE A 36 -7.20 -0.23 1.15
C ILE A 36 -8.41 -0.29 0.19
N ARG A 37 -8.75 -1.47 -0.34
CA ARG A 37 -9.94 -1.65 -1.19
C ARG A 37 -11.22 -1.22 -0.49
N ALA A 38 -11.43 -1.65 0.75
CA ALA A 38 -12.64 -1.33 1.50
C ALA A 38 -12.81 0.20 1.68
N ILE A 39 -11.72 0.90 2.02
CA ILE A 39 -11.72 2.36 2.15
C ILE A 39 -12.04 3.01 0.81
N LEU A 40 -11.35 2.64 -0.27
CA LEU A 40 -11.53 3.25 -1.58
C LEU A 40 -12.92 2.98 -2.15
N ALA A 41 -13.39 1.72 -2.09
CA ALA A 41 -14.74 1.34 -2.54
C ALA A 41 -15.82 2.12 -1.77
N SER A 42 -15.75 2.16 -0.44
CA SER A 42 -16.72 2.87 0.38
C SER A 42 -16.69 4.39 0.16
N THR A 43 -15.52 4.95 -0.15
CA THR A 43 -15.38 6.38 -0.46
C THR A 43 -15.98 6.71 -1.82
N ALA A 44 -15.70 5.88 -2.84
CA ALA A 44 -16.24 6.05 -4.19
C ALA A 44 -17.77 5.84 -4.22
N ASP A 45 -18.30 4.89 -3.45
CA ASP A 45 -19.74 4.62 -3.33
C ASP A 45 -20.51 5.82 -2.76
N GLN A 46 -19.86 6.63 -1.91
CA GLN A 46 -20.41 7.90 -1.40
C GLN A 46 -20.31 9.05 -2.42
N GLY A 47 -19.83 8.80 -3.64
CA GLY A 47 -19.64 9.82 -4.68
C GLY A 47 -18.45 10.76 -4.41
N ILE A 48 -17.56 10.44 -3.47
CA ILE A 48 -16.38 11.25 -3.18
C ILE A 48 -15.32 10.96 -4.23
N ARG A 49 -14.96 12.00 -5.00
CA ARG A 49 -14.03 11.90 -6.13
C ARG A 49 -12.64 12.44 -5.84
N ASN A 50 -12.45 13.18 -4.75
CA ASN A 50 -11.19 13.82 -4.40
C ASN A 50 -10.77 13.33 -3.01
N ILE A 51 -9.63 12.63 -2.93
CA ILE A 51 -9.20 11.97 -1.71
C ILE A 51 -7.77 12.37 -1.32
N VAL A 52 -7.55 12.44 0.00
CA VAL A 52 -6.23 12.58 0.61
C VAL A 52 -5.96 11.31 1.40
N ILE A 53 -4.87 10.61 1.09
CA ILE A 53 -4.52 9.32 1.71
C ILE A 53 -3.10 9.34 2.26
N GLY A 54 -2.93 8.69 3.41
CA GLY A 54 -1.64 8.61 4.10
C GLY A 54 -1.02 7.21 4.03
N ALA A 55 0.21 7.09 4.53
CA ALA A 55 0.92 5.82 4.63
C ALA A 55 0.35 4.94 5.77
N ILE A 56 -0.81 4.32 5.55
CA ILE A 56 -1.58 3.58 6.56
C ILE A 56 -0.71 2.58 7.33
N GLY A 57 -0.64 2.76 8.65
CA GLY A 57 0.04 1.87 9.58
C GLY A 57 1.58 1.92 9.54
N THR A 58 2.19 2.85 8.81
CA THR A 58 3.67 2.97 8.76
C THR A 58 4.30 3.72 9.93
N GLY A 59 3.49 4.34 10.80
CA GLY A 59 3.94 4.99 12.04
C GLY A 59 4.01 4.02 13.22
N ALA A 60 3.15 4.23 14.23
CA ALA A 60 3.13 3.42 15.46
C ALA A 60 2.96 1.90 15.24
N PHE A 61 2.33 1.50 14.14
CA PHE A 61 2.15 0.08 13.80
C PHE A 61 3.35 -0.54 13.07
N GLY A 62 4.35 0.26 12.70
CA GLY A 62 5.64 -0.23 12.20
C GLY A 62 5.63 -0.85 10.80
N ASN A 63 4.57 -0.67 10.01
CA ASN A 63 4.50 -1.26 8.67
C ASN A 63 5.63 -0.74 7.78
N PRO A 64 6.23 -1.59 6.93
CA PRO A 64 7.21 -1.11 5.97
C PRO A 64 6.50 -0.20 4.97
N GLN A 65 7.08 0.97 4.80
CA GLN A 65 6.62 1.92 3.80
C GLN A 65 6.64 1.30 2.40
N THR A 66 7.63 0.45 2.09
CA THR A 66 7.72 -0.29 0.82
C THR A 66 6.51 -1.20 0.57
N ILE A 67 6.08 -1.93 1.59
CA ILE A 67 4.95 -2.86 1.49
C ILE A 67 3.63 -2.11 1.33
N VAL A 68 3.44 -1.05 2.12
CA VAL A 68 2.21 -0.25 2.05
C VAL A 68 2.13 0.52 0.73
N ALA A 69 3.23 1.11 0.27
CA ALA A 69 3.30 1.78 -1.03
C ALA A 69 2.99 0.82 -2.18
N GLN A 70 3.56 -0.40 -2.15
CA GLN A 70 3.28 -1.42 -3.16
C GLN A 70 1.81 -1.86 -3.13
N ALA A 71 1.21 -2.02 -1.95
CA ALA A 71 -0.20 -2.35 -1.81
C ALA A 71 -1.11 -1.25 -2.40
N TYR A 72 -0.76 0.02 -2.21
CA TYR A 72 -1.46 1.12 -2.86
C TYR A 72 -1.31 1.09 -4.37
N LYS A 73 -0.10 0.85 -4.88
CA LYS A 73 0.15 0.75 -6.33
C LYS A 73 -0.73 -0.32 -6.98
N GLU A 74 -0.74 -1.51 -6.41
CA GLU A 74 -1.55 -2.64 -6.89
C GLU A 74 -3.04 -2.28 -6.92
N VAL A 75 -3.58 -1.78 -5.81
CA VAL A 75 -5.03 -1.50 -5.73
C VAL A 75 -5.43 -0.32 -6.61
N LEU A 76 -4.65 0.77 -6.61
CA LEU A 76 -4.99 1.96 -7.36
C LEU A 76 -4.84 1.77 -8.87
N PHE A 77 -3.73 1.19 -9.31
CA PHE A 77 -3.38 1.17 -10.74
C PHE A 77 -3.62 -0.19 -11.36
N ASP A 78 -3.16 -1.28 -10.75
CA ASP A 78 -3.30 -2.63 -11.34
C ASP A 78 -4.76 -3.11 -11.27
N GLU A 79 -5.49 -2.78 -10.20
CA GLU A 79 -6.90 -3.10 -10.02
C GLU A 79 -7.85 -1.97 -10.47
N GLY A 80 -7.31 -0.81 -10.84
CA GLY A 80 -8.05 0.28 -11.48
C GLY A 80 -8.85 1.20 -10.56
N PHE A 81 -8.69 1.11 -9.24
CA PHE A 81 -9.42 1.99 -8.30
C PHE A 81 -9.09 3.48 -8.48
N ALA A 82 -7.94 3.83 -9.05
CA ALA A 82 -7.59 5.21 -9.34
C ALA A 82 -8.63 5.90 -10.26
N SER A 83 -9.24 5.15 -11.18
CA SER A 83 -10.25 5.68 -12.11
C SER A 83 -11.56 6.14 -11.44
N LEU A 84 -11.78 5.74 -10.18
CA LEU A 84 -12.94 6.15 -9.39
C LEU A 84 -12.79 7.57 -8.81
N PHE A 85 -11.61 8.15 -8.89
CA PHE A 85 -11.28 9.44 -8.30
C PHE A 85 -10.74 10.40 -9.37
N ASP A 86 -11.05 11.68 -9.22
CA ASP A 86 -10.55 12.74 -10.08
C ASP A 86 -9.18 13.22 -9.56
N ASN A 87 -8.99 13.23 -8.24
CA ASN A 87 -7.73 13.60 -7.60
C ASN A 87 -7.41 12.68 -6.41
N ILE A 88 -6.15 12.24 -6.35
CA ILE A 88 -5.60 11.44 -5.24
C ILE A 88 -4.33 12.12 -4.75
N VAL A 89 -4.36 12.64 -3.53
CA VAL A 89 -3.20 13.26 -2.89
C VAL A 89 -2.64 12.32 -1.84
N PHE A 90 -1.36 12.00 -1.94
CA PHE A 90 -0.66 11.25 -0.91
C PHE A 90 0.04 12.19 0.07
N VAL A 91 -0.22 12.02 1.36
CA VAL A 91 0.40 12.81 2.43
C VAL A 91 1.25 11.93 3.34
N GLN A 92 2.50 12.34 3.54
CA GLN A 92 3.41 11.74 4.51
C GLN A 92 3.98 12.83 5.42
N PHE A 93 3.85 12.64 6.73
CA PHE A 93 4.41 13.54 7.73
C PHE A 93 5.76 13.02 8.22
N GLY A 94 6.74 13.90 8.42
CA GLY A 94 8.08 13.55 8.91
C GLY A 94 9.08 13.23 7.79
N ASN A 95 9.97 12.26 8.03
CA ASN A 95 10.91 11.80 6.99
C ASN A 95 10.13 11.13 5.86
N VAL A 96 9.95 11.87 4.76
CA VAL A 96 9.30 11.41 3.55
C VAL A 96 10.14 10.30 2.94
N SER A 97 9.53 9.14 2.71
CA SER A 97 10.21 8.04 2.06
C SER A 97 10.00 8.18 0.56
N PRO A 98 11.08 8.25 -0.24
CA PRO A 98 10.99 8.33 -1.71
C PRO A 98 10.23 7.16 -2.34
N VAL A 99 10.02 6.09 -1.57
CA VAL A 99 9.31 4.88 -2.01
C VAL A 99 7.85 5.15 -2.36
N PHE A 100 7.16 6.04 -1.65
CA PHE A 100 5.78 6.37 -2.00
C PHE A 100 5.74 7.20 -3.30
N GLU A 101 6.67 8.14 -3.47
CA GLU A 101 6.78 8.91 -4.72
C GLU A 101 7.04 7.98 -5.92
N SER A 102 7.99 7.05 -5.80
CA SER A 102 8.35 6.14 -6.89
C SER A 102 7.30 5.07 -7.17
N ALA A 103 6.47 4.70 -6.19
CA ALA A 103 5.44 3.69 -6.36
C ALA A 103 4.16 4.24 -7.01
N LEU A 104 3.94 5.54 -6.92
CA LEU A 104 2.68 6.20 -7.26
C LEU A 104 2.77 7.17 -8.44
N GLN A 105 3.96 7.29 -9.03
CA GLN A 105 4.21 7.82 -10.37
C GLN A 105 4.20 6.68 -11.40
#